data_AF-A0A3D1T6S5-F1
#
_entry.id   AF-A0A3D1T6S5-F1
#
_cell.length_a   1.000
_cell.length_b   1.000
_cell.length_c   1.000
_cell.angle_alpha   90.00
_cell.angle_beta   90.00
_cell.angle_gamma   90.00
#
_symmetry.space_group_name_H-M   'P 1'
#
loop_
_entity.id
_entity.type
_entity.pdbx_description
1 polymer ?
#
loop_
_entity_poly.entity_id
_entity_poly.type
_entity_poly.pdbx_seq_one_letter_code
_entity_poly.pdbx_strand_id
1 'polypeptide(L)'
;MVVLLLIAVLVLSAYLWLKNSPFASYEGVNILVLGTDINLESDTDESESVKDVRTDTIVVIGIRNNGTSVAALSVPRDTLVEVPGHGVTRVNAAHMEGGVDLTIETLEGFLDVPLQYYAKTNFAGFAGLIDFFGGIMVDVERDMKYTDYSQGLFIDLEQGYQHLNGDQALQYARFRNDRMGDIGRVARQQKVLKA
;
A
#
# COMPACT_ATOMS: atom_id res chain seq x y z
N MET A 1 -21.48 27.45 -5.91
CA MET A 1 -21.59 27.49 -4.44
C MET A 1 -21.76 26.09 -3.83
N VAL A 2 -22.73 25.28 -4.30
CA VAL A 2 -22.95 23.90 -3.78
C VAL A 2 -21.76 22.95 -3.97
N VAL A 3 -21.09 22.99 -5.12
CA VAL A 3 -19.92 22.12 -5.41
C VAL A 3 -18.73 22.40 -4.49
N LEU A 4 -18.42 23.67 -4.24
CA LEU A 4 -17.34 24.07 -3.33
C LEU A 4 -17.63 23.63 -1.89
N LEU A 5 -18.90 23.70 -1.48
CA LEU A 5 -19.33 23.28 -0.15
C LEU A 5 -19.24 21.75 0.01
N LEU A 6 -19.57 20.98 -1.03
CA LEU A 6 -19.36 19.53 -1.05
C LEU A 6 -17.88 19.14 -0.99
N ILE A 7 -17.01 19.82 -1.74
CA ILE A 7 -15.56 19.58 -1.68
C ILE A 7 -15.04 19.90 -0.28
N ALA A 8 -15.43 21.02 0.31
CA ALA A 8 -15.02 21.39 1.66
C ALA A 8 -15.48 20.37 2.71
N VAL A 9 -16.71 19.86 2.58
CA VAL A 9 -17.23 18.79 3.46
C VAL A 9 -16.45 17.50 3.28
N LEU A 10 -16.12 17.10 2.04
CA LEU A 10 -15.30 15.91 1.78
C LEU A 10 -13.90 16.04 2.37
N VAL A 11 -13.22 17.16 2.11
CA VAL A 11 -11.88 17.44 2.65
C VAL A 11 -11.90 17.46 4.18
N LEU A 12 -12.90 18.12 4.79
CA LEU A 12 -13.05 18.13 6.24
C LEU A 12 -13.36 16.75 6.80
N SER A 13 -14.20 15.97 6.14
CA SER A 13 -14.52 14.60 6.56
C SER A 13 -13.30 13.67 6.48
N ALA A 14 -12.50 13.78 5.42
CA ALA A 14 -11.25 13.05 5.26
C ALA A 14 -10.24 13.47 6.33
N TYR A 15 -10.12 14.78 6.61
CA TYR A 15 -9.27 15.31 7.67
C TYR A 15 -9.67 14.81 9.06
N LEU A 16 -10.97 14.86 9.39
CA LEU A 16 -11.49 14.37 10.66
C LEU A 16 -11.34 12.85 10.79
N TRP A 17 -11.55 12.10 9.70
CA TRP A 17 -11.32 10.66 9.68
C TRP A 17 -9.85 10.33 9.93
N LEU A 18 -8.93 11.03 9.26
CA LEU A 18 -7.49 10.85 9.45
C LEU A 18 -7.10 11.14 10.90
N LYS A 19 -7.61 12.23 11.50
CA LYS A 19 -7.34 12.57 12.91
C LYS A 19 -7.90 11.58 13.93
N ASN A 20 -8.97 10.87 13.59
CA ASN A 20 -9.54 9.84 14.47
C ASN A 20 -9.08 8.42 14.12
N SER A 21 -8.27 8.27 13.07
CA SER A 21 -7.75 6.98 12.60
C SER A 21 -6.57 6.50 13.46
N PRO A 22 -6.14 5.24 13.30
CA PRO A 22 -4.89 4.75 13.88
C PRO A 22 -3.66 5.60 13.53
N PHE A 23 -3.71 6.35 12.41
CA PHE A 23 -2.56 7.12 11.90
C PHE A 23 -2.23 8.38 12.72
N ALA A 24 -3.22 9.01 13.34
CA ALA A 24 -3.02 10.30 14.03
C ALA A 24 -2.54 10.16 15.50
N SER A 25 -2.40 8.94 15.98
CA SER A 25 -2.18 8.64 17.39
C SER A 25 -0.68 8.54 17.71
N TYR A 26 -0.19 9.37 18.64
CA TYR A 26 1.11 9.18 19.31
C TYR A 26 1.17 7.91 20.17
N GLU A 27 0.01 7.31 20.48
CA GLU A 27 -0.12 6.03 21.16
C GLU A 27 -0.25 4.88 20.16
N GLY A 28 0.35 4.98 18.98
CA GLY A 28 0.31 3.96 17.94
C GLY A 28 1.59 3.94 17.13
N VAL A 29 1.65 2.99 16.20
CA VAL A 29 2.80 2.82 15.30
C VAL A 29 2.32 2.93 13.86
N ASN A 30 2.92 3.85 13.13
CA ASN A 30 2.79 4.04 11.71
C ASN A 30 4.02 3.48 11.00
N ILE A 31 3.78 2.61 10.04
CA ILE A 31 4.79 1.89 9.28
C ILE A 31 4.60 2.26 7.80
N LEU A 32 5.64 2.81 7.19
CA LEU A 32 5.71 3.04 5.76
C LEU A 32 6.17 1.76 5.05
N VAL A 33 5.31 1.19 4.21
CA VAL A 33 5.64 0.05 3.35
C VAL A 33 5.90 0.56 1.94
N LEU A 34 7.14 0.36 1.48
CA LEU A 34 7.59 0.69 0.13
C LEU A 34 7.74 -0.60 -0.68
N GLY A 35 6.84 -0.78 -1.64
CA GLY A 35 6.89 -1.85 -2.61
C GLY A 35 7.80 -1.49 -3.78
N THR A 36 8.84 -2.28 -3.98
CA THR A 36 9.80 -2.12 -5.09
C THR A 36 9.73 -3.33 -6.00
N ASP A 37 9.84 -3.12 -7.32
CA ASP A 37 9.79 -4.20 -8.33
C ASP A 37 11.12 -4.98 -8.41
N ILE A 38 11.79 -5.15 -7.27
CA ILE A 38 12.98 -5.99 -7.15
C ILE A 38 12.55 -7.40 -6.75
N ASN A 39 12.90 -8.35 -7.61
CA ASN A 39 13.02 -9.74 -7.21
C ASN A 39 14.11 -9.80 -6.14
N LEU A 40 13.72 -9.88 -4.86
CA LEU A 40 14.61 -9.98 -3.68
C LEU A 40 15.47 -11.27 -3.68
N GLU A 41 15.50 -12.04 -4.76
CA GLU A 41 16.34 -13.24 -4.93
C GLU A 41 17.77 -12.93 -5.37
N SER A 42 18.14 -11.66 -5.62
CA SER A 42 19.55 -11.31 -5.77
C SER A 42 20.22 -11.19 -4.39
N ASP A 43 20.71 -12.32 -3.89
CA ASP A 43 21.80 -12.41 -2.91
C ASP A 43 23.06 -11.74 -3.48
N THR A 44 23.06 -10.42 -3.53
CA THR A 44 24.27 -9.63 -3.82
C THR A 44 24.43 -8.61 -2.72
N ASP A 45 25.32 -8.98 -1.79
CA ASP A 45 26.16 -8.17 -0.91
C ASP A 45 25.66 -6.75 -0.58
N GLU A 46 25.51 -6.49 0.73
CA GLU A 46 25.20 -5.22 1.41
C GLU A 46 26.20 -4.05 1.15
N SER A 47 26.75 -3.89 -0.06
CA SER A 47 27.86 -2.97 -0.30
C SER A 47 27.74 -2.09 -1.55
N GLU A 48 26.77 -2.30 -2.44
CA GLU A 48 26.56 -1.38 -3.55
C GLU A 48 25.18 -0.75 -3.46
N SER A 49 25.18 0.57 -3.27
CA SER A 49 24.02 1.45 -3.34
C SER A 49 23.01 0.93 -4.36
N VAL A 50 21.93 0.32 -3.87
CA VAL A 50 20.75 -0.03 -4.65
C VAL A 50 20.23 1.28 -5.22
N LYS A 51 20.75 1.67 -6.39
CA LYS A 51 20.35 2.89 -7.08
C LYS A 51 18.85 2.82 -7.26
N ASP A 52 18.22 3.87 -6.76
CA ASP A 52 16.79 4.06 -6.58
C ASP A 52 15.95 3.38 -7.65
N VAL A 53 15.38 2.25 -7.25
CA VAL A 53 14.31 1.58 -7.98
C VAL A 53 13.04 2.33 -7.65
N ARG A 54 12.26 2.66 -8.69
CA ARG A 54 10.97 3.33 -8.53
C ARG A 54 10.12 2.54 -7.54
N THR A 55 9.63 3.22 -6.49
CA THR A 55 8.64 2.64 -5.60
C THR A 55 7.29 2.67 -6.32
N ASP A 56 6.79 1.50 -6.71
CA ASP A 56 5.49 1.38 -7.39
C ASP A 56 4.33 1.25 -6.41
N THR A 57 4.60 0.92 -5.14
CA THR A 57 3.58 0.80 -4.09
C THR A 57 4.02 1.56 -2.85
N ILE A 58 3.23 2.56 -2.45
CA ILE A 58 3.42 3.31 -1.20
C ILE A 58 2.20 3.06 -0.33
N VAL A 59 2.40 2.42 0.82
CA VAL A 59 1.33 2.11 1.77
C VAL A 59 1.76 2.55 3.15
N VAL A 60 0.89 3.27 3.85
CA VAL A 60 1.08 3.60 5.26
C VAL A 60 0.16 2.70 6.07
N ILE A 61 0.72 1.95 7.02
CA ILE A 61 -0.02 1.09 7.95
C ILE A 61 0.02 1.72 9.32
N GLY A 62 -1.14 1.94 9.93
CA GLY A 62 -1.27 2.51 11.27
C GLY A 62 -1.88 1.50 12.22
N ILE A 63 -1.25 1.29 13.37
CA ILE A 63 -1.63 0.32 14.38
C ILE A 63 -1.78 1.07 15.72
N ARG A 64 -2.94 0.97 16.39
CA ARG A 64 -3.09 1.52 17.75
C ARG A 64 -2.32 0.65 18.78
N ASN A 65 -1.75 1.24 19.83
CA ASN A 65 -0.97 0.51 20.87
C ASN A 65 -1.75 -0.60 21.58
N ASN A 66 -3.07 -0.53 21.61
CA ASN A 66 -3.91 -1.58 22.18
C ASN A 66 -4.10 -2.79 21.23
N GLY A 67 -3.52 -2.75 20.02
CA GLY A 67 -3.61 -3.81 19.01
C GLY A 67 -5.00 -4.00 18.42
N THR A 68 -6.01 -3.19 18.81
CA THR A 68 -7.41 -3.45 18.47
C THR A 68 -7.83 -2.87 17.12
N SER A 69 -6.97 -2.09 16.46
CA SER A 69 -7.30 -1.40 15.22
C SER A 69 -6.08 -1.19 14.36
N VAL A 70 -6.14 -1.77 13.16
CA VAL A 70 -5.17 -1.59 12.07
C VAL A 70 -5.87 -0.87 10.94
N ALA A 71 -5.19 0.07 10.29
CA ALA A 71 -5.65 0.71 9.07
C ALA A 71 -4.50 0.77 8.08
N ALA A 72 -4.81 0.62 6.79
CA ALA A 72 -3.86 0.81 5.71
C ALA A 72 -4.34 1.93 4.77
N LEU A 73 -3.40 2.77 4.35
CA LEU A 73 -3.61 3.88 3.43
C LEU A 73 -2.67 3.71 2.24
N SER A 74 -3.23 3.42 1.07
CA SER A 74 -2.48 3.45 -0.17
C SER A 74 -2.30 4.89 -0.64
N VAL A 75 -1.05 5.29 -0.89
CA VAL A 75 -0.71 6.56 -1.53
C VAL A 75 -0.36 6.27 -2.99
N PRO A 76 -1.18 6.72 -3.96
CA PRO A 76 -0.84 6.58 -5.38
C PRO A 76 0.52 7.21 -5.68
N ARG A 77 1.38 6.52 -6.43
CA ARG A 77 2.76 6.96 -6.72
C ARG A 77 2.86 8.33 -7.43
N ASP A 78 1.81 8.69 -8.17
CA ASP A 78 1.73 9.92 -8.94
C ASP A 78 0.99 11.06 -8.17
N THR A 79 0.74 10.88 -6.87
CA THR A 79 0.19 11.92 -5.99
C THR A 79 1.11 13.14 -5.99
N LEU A 80 0.57 14.32 -6.29
CA LEU A 80 1.31 15.58 -6.22
C LEU A 80 1.44 16.03 -4.77
N VAL A 81 2.68 16.22 -4.32
CA VAL A 81 3.06 16.56 -2.95
C VAL A 81 4.18 17.60 -2.95
N GLU A 82 4.29 18.36 -1.88
CA GLU A 82 5.46 19.21 -1.62
C GLU A 82 6.62 18.30 -1.21
N VAL A 83 7.67 18.21 -2.03
CA VAL A 83 8.88 17.45 -1.70
C VAL A 83 9.93 18.43 -1.14
N PRO A 84 10.42 18.25 0.10
CA PRO A 84 11.45 19.10 0.68
C PRO A 84 12.66 19.27 -0.25
N GLY A 85 13.03 20.51 -0.52
CA GLY A 85 14.14 20.86 -1.43
C GLY A 85 13.87 20.71 -2.93
N HIS A 86 12.72 20.15 -3.35
CA HIS A 86 12.41 19.84 -4.75
C HIS A 86 11.08 20.46 -5.24
N GLY A 87 10.32 21.08 -4.34
CA GLY A 87 9.04 21.74 -4.64
C GLY A 87 7.91 20.75 -4.90
N VAL A 88 6.82 21.21 -5.52
CA VAL A 88 5.66 20.36 -5.79
C VAL A 88 5.93 19.42 -6.95
N THR A 89 5.98 18.12 -6.68
CA THR A 89 6.17 17.06 -7.69
C THR A 89 5.44 15.78 -7.26
N ARG A 90 5.58 14.70 -8.05
CA ARG A 90 4.98 13.41 -7.71
C ARG A 90 5.71 12.75 -6.55
N VAL A 91 4.98 12.12 -5.64
CA VAL A 91 5.55 11.48 -4.42
C VAL A 91 6.60 10.42 -4.76
N ASN A 92 6.48 9.71 -5.88
CA ASN A 92 7.52 8.76 -6.31
C ASN A 92 8.87 9.40 -6.65
N ALA A 93 8.91 10.70 -6.97
CA ALA A 93 10.14 11.43 -7.18
C ALA A 93 10.93 11.61 -5.87
N ALA A 94 10.24 11.74 -4.72
CA ALA A 94 10.92 11.84 -3.42
C ALA A 94 11.86 10.64 -3.17
N HIS A 95 11.44 9.44 -3.56
CA HIS A 95 12.29 8.25 -3.46
C HIS A 95 13.48 8.30 -4.42
N MET A 96 13.28 8.78 -5.65
CA MET A 96 14.34 8.86 -6.66
C MET A 96 15.41 9.91 -6.33
N GLU A 97 15.01 11.00 -5.68
CA GLU A 97 15.90 12.14 -5.41
C GLU A 97 16.64 12.01 -4.07
N GLY A 98 16.01 11.40 -3.07
CA GLY A 98 16.54 11.34 -1.70
C GLY A 98 16.25 10.05 -0.96
N GLY A 99 15.90 8.97 -1.66
CA GLY A 99 15.71 7.65 -1.09
C GLY A 99 14.57 7.59 -0.07
N VAL A 100 14.72 6.70 0.92
CA VAL A 100 13.69 6.47 1.96
C VAL A 100 13.48 7.71 2.82
N ASP A 101 14.56 8.37 3.23
CA ASP A 101 14.48 9.46 4.20
C ASP A 101 13.67 10.64 3.65
N LEU A 102 13.95 11.04 2.40
CA LEU A 102 13.16 12.10 1.75
C LEU A 102 11.72 11.65 1.48
N THR A 103 11.49 10.36 1.22
CA THR A 103 10.13 9.81 1.06
C THR A 103 9.35 9.90 2.38
N ILE A 104 9.98 9.56 3.51
CA ILE A 104 9.39 9.67 4.84
C ILE A 104 9.07 11.13 5.13
N GLU A 105 10.03 12.04 5.00
CA GLU A 105 9.83 13.47 5.28
C GLU A 105 8.70 14.06 4.42
N THR A 106 8.67 13.71 3.13
CA THR A 106 7.60 14.11 2.20
C THR A 106 6.24 13.61 2.66
N LEU A 107 6.13 12.34 3.06
CA LEU A 107 4.86 11.74 3.46
C LEU A 107 4.40 12.21 4.85
N GLU A 108 5.31 12.42 5.80
CA GLU A 108 4.98 13.01 7.09
C GLU A 108 4.41 14.41 6.90
N GLY A 109 5.04 15.24 6.07
CA GLY A 109 4.55 16.58 5.74
C GLY A 109 3.23 16.57 4.96
N PHE A 110 3.05 15.62 4.04
CA PHE A 110 1.83 15.51 3.23
C PHE A 110 0.63 14.98 4.01
N LEU A 111 0.84 13.97 4.85
CA LEU A 111 -0.22 13.31 5.61
C LEU A 111 -0.44 13.92 6.99
N ASP A 112 0.49 14.75 7.50
CA ASP A 112 0.48 15.29 8.86
C ASP A 112 0.39 14.17 9.93
N VAL A 113 1.09 13.06 9.69
CA VAL A 113 1.21 11.92 10.60
C VAL A 113 2.66 11.49 10.72
N PRO A 114 3.14 11.12 11.91
CA PRO A 114 4.52 10.69 12.08
C PRO A 114 4.69 9.26 11.55
N LEU A 115 5.79 8.95 10.86
CA LEU A 115 6.12 7.63 10.34
C LEU A 115 7.32 7.06 11.13
N GLN A 116 7.05 6.14 12.07
CA GLN A 116 8.10 5.67 13.00
C GLN A 116 9.00 4.59 12.40
N TYR A 117 8.45 3.78 11.50
CA TYR A 117 9.17 2.68 10.89
C TYR A 117 8.91 2.65 9.39
N TYR A 118 9.81 1.99 8.67
CA TYR A 118 9.59 1.64 7.28
C TYR A 118 10.00 0.20 7.00
N ALA A 119 9.37 -0.40 6.00
CA ALA A 119 9.75 -1.67 5.43
C ALA A 119 9.82 -1.52 3.91
N LYS A 120 10.98 -1.85 3.33
CA LYS A 120 11.07 -2.11 1.88
C LYS A 120 10.68 -3.56 1.67
N THR A 121 9.74 -3.80 0.78
CA THR A 121 9.28 -5.16 0.52
C THR A 121 8.92 -5.36 -0.94
N ASN A 122 8.85 -6.63 -1.33
CA ASN A 122 8.17 -7.04 -2.54
C ASN A 122 6.76 -7.55 -2.17
N PHE A 123 6.01 -8.02 -3.15
CA PHE A 123 4.67 -8.58 -2.90
C PHE A 123 4.64 -9.74 -1.90
N ALA A 124 5.73 -10.52 -1.79
CA ALA A 124 5.79 -11.66 -0.87
C ALA A 124 5.89 -11.21 0.60
N GLY A 125 6.67 -10.17 0.90
CA GLY A 125 6.71 -9.65 2.27
C GLY A 125 5.43 -8.91 2.66
N PHE A 126 4.70 -8.32 1.72
CA PHE A 126 3.35 -7.80 1.98
C PHE A 126 2.35 -8.93 2.31
N ALA A 127 2.42 -10.08 1.62
CA ALA A 127 1.65 -11.27 1.99
C ALA A 127 2.00 -11.73 3.42
N GLY A 128 3.29 -11.73 3.79
CA GLY A 128 3.71 -12.05 5.16
C GLY A 128 3.14 -11.11 6.22
N LEU A 129 2.95 -9.82 5.91
CA LEU A 129 2.26 -8.88 6.81
C LEU A 129 0.78 -9.23 7.00
N ILE A 130 0.09 -9.60 5.92
CA ILE A 130 -1.31 -10.07 6.01
C ILE A 130 -1.41 -11.28 6.92
N ASP A 131 -0.52 -12.27 6.75
CA ASP A 131 -0.47 -13.46 7.60
C ASP A 131 -0.19 -13.11 9.07
N PHE A 132 0.71 -12.17 9.33
CA PHE A 132 1.03 -11.72 10.68
C PHE A 132 -0.18 -11.11 11.40
N PHE A 133 -1.03 -10.36 10.69
CA PHE A 133 -2.28 -9.82 11.24
C PHE A 133 -3.43 -10.83 11.23
N GLY A 134 -3.17 -12.07 10.82
CA GLY A 134 -4.11 -13.16 10.86
C GLY A 134 -5.04 -13.23 9.66
N GLY A 135 -4.73 -12.57 8.53
CA GLY A 135 -5.52 -12.59 7.29
C GLY A 135 -6.41 -11.35 7.08
N ILE A 136 -7.11 -11.31 5.96
CA ILE A 136 -8.05 -10.24 5.58
C ILE A 136 -9.39 -10.80 5.09
N MET A 137 -10.48 -10.05 5.30
CA MET A 137 -11.78 -10.41 4.76
C MET A 137 -12.00 -9.77 3.39
N VAL A 138 -12.19 -10.58 2.36
CA VAL A 138 -12.40 -10.09 0.99
C VAL A 138 -13.65 -10.70 0.38
N ASP A 139 -14.45 -9.86 -0.27
CA ASP A 139 -15.53 -10.28 -1.15
C ASP A 139 -14.96 -10.59 -2.54
N VAL A 140 -14.78 -11.86 -2.86
CA VAL A 140 -14.28 -12.27 -4.17
C VAL A 140 -15.42 -12.24 -5.18
N GLU A 141 -15.32 -11.37 -6.18
CA GLU A 141 -16.45 -11.01 -7.04
C GLU A 141 -16.96 -12.16 -7.92
N ARG A 142 -16.10 -13.14 -8.18
CA ARG A 142 -16.35 -14.31 -9.03
C ARG A 142 -15.27 -15.35 -8.82
N ASP A 143 -15.53 -16.58 -9.23
CA ASP A 143 -14.50 -17.62 -9.25
C ASP A 143 -13.27 -17.17 -10.06
N MET A 144 -12.11 -17.23 -9.42
CA MET A 144 -10.82 -16.89 -9.99
C MET A 144 -10.00 -18.16 -10.07
N LYS A 145 -9.90 -18.71 -11.28
CA LYS A 145 -9.01 -19.83 -11.58
C LYS A 145 -8.04 -19.43 -12.68
N TYR A 146 -6.75 -19.49 -12.38
CA TYR A 146 -5.70 -19.20 -13.33
C TYR A 146 -4.45 -19.99 -12.96
N THR A 147 -3.79 -20.55 -13.97
CA THR A 147 -2.56 -21.30 -13.78
C THR A 147 -1.57 -20.90 -14.84
N ASP A 148 -0.43 -20.37 -14.42
CA ASP A 148 0.71 -20.09 -15.27
C ASP A 148 1.94 -20.82 -14.73
N TYR A 149 2.25 -21.96 -15.35
CA TYR A 149 3.42 -22.78 -15.01
C TYR A 149 4.75 -22.08 -15.32
N SER A 150 4.77 -21.10 -16.24
CA SER A 150 6.00 -20.39 -16.58
C SER A 150 6.41 -19.36 -15.52
N GLN A 151 5.43 -18.84 -14.77
CA GLN A 151 5.63 -17.86 -13.70
C GLN A 151 5.36 -18.45 -12.30
N GLY A 152 5.05 -19.75 -12.20
CA GLY A 152 4.67 -20.40 -10.95
C GLY A 152 3.43 -19.78 -10.29
N LEU A 153 2.53 -19.18 -11.08
CA LEU A 153 1.36 -18.48 -10.56
C LEU A 153 0.13 -19.38 -10.61
N PHE A 154 -0.32 -19.81 -9.43
CA PHE A 154 -1.51 -20.62 -9.25
C PHE A 154 -2.54 -19.80 -8.48
N ILE A 155 -3.69 -19.56 -9.10
CA ILE A 155 -4.80 -18.83 -8.51
C ILE A 155 -6.00 -19.77 -8.47
N ASP A 156 -6.51 -20.02 -7.27
CA ASP A 156 -7.76 -20.76 -7.07
C ASP A 156 -8.54 -20.13 -5.90
N LEU A 157 -9.46 -19.22 -6.23
CA LEU A 157 -10.34 -18.57 -5.28
C LEU A 157 -11.79 -18.71 -5.72
N GLU A 158 -12.65 -19.16 -4.81
CA GLU A 158 -14.09 -19.25 -5.05
C GLU A 158 -14.76 -17.87 -4.88
N GLN A 159 -15.89 -17.67 -5.54
CA GLN A 159 -16.71 -16.48 -5.34
C GLN A 159 -17.24 -16.38 -3.91
N GLY A 160 -17.28 -15.16 -3.36
CA GLY A 160 -17.96 -14.83 -2.12
C GLY A 160 -17.06 -14.17 -1.06
N TYR A 161 -17.66 -13.84 0.08
CA TYR A 161 -16.96 -13.31 1.24
C TYR A 161 -16.16 -14.42 1.91
N GLN A 162 -14.84 -14.27 1.92
CA GLN A 162 -13.94 -15.25 2.51
C GLN A 162 -12.76 -14.57 3.19
N HIS A 163 -12.18 -15.30 4.13
CA HIS A 163 -11.00 -14.91 4.86
C HIS A 163 -9.76 -15.38 4.11
N LEU A 164 -8.99 -14.44 3.57
CA LEU A 164 -7.80 -14.71 2.78
C LEU A 164 -6.55 -14.57 3.65
N ASN A 165 -5.68 -15.57 3.59
CA ASN A 165 -4.30 -15.45 4.07
C ASN A 165 -3.45 -14.63 3.07
N GLY A 166 -2.18 -14.39 3.39
CA GLY A 166 -1.26 -13.60 2.58
C GLY A 166 -1.10 -14.12 1.15
N ASP A 167 -0.94 -15.43 0.98
CA ASP A 167 -0.81 -16.06 -0.34
C ASP A 167 -2.10 -15.89 -1.16
N GLN A 168 -3.26 -16.17 -0.57
CA GLN A 168 -4.56 -16.02 -1.23
C GLN A 168 -4.87 -14.54 -1.56
N ALA A 169 -4.50 -13.61 -0.67
CA ALA A 169 -4.62 -12.18 -0.93
C ALA A 169 -3.74 -11.75 -2.10
N LEU A 170 -2.54 -12.34 -2.23
CA LEU A 170 -1.65 -12.10 -3.36
C LEU A 170 -2.21 -12.69 -4.66
N GLN A 171 -2.76 -13.90 -4.62
CA GLN A 171 -3.46 -14.51 -5.75
C GLN A 171 -4.60 -13.60 -6.22
N TYR A 172 -5.43 -13.11 -5.30
CA TYR A 172 -6.52 -12.18 -5.58
C TYR A 172 -6.00 -10.88 -6.22
N ALA A 173 -4.98 -10.26 -5.63
CA ALA A 173 -4.37 -9.03 -6.13
C ALA A 173 -3.70 -9.17 -7.51
N ARG A 174 -3.26 -10.38 -7.88
CA ARG A 174 -2.57 -10.68 -9.16
C ARG A 174 -3.49 -11.18 -10.26
N PHE A 175 -4.76 -11.45 -9.96
CA PHE A 175 -5.68 -11.98 -10.96
C PHE A 175 -5.99 -10.97 -12.08
N ARG A 176 -5.61 -11.32 -13.31
CA ARG A 176 -5.81 -10.52 -14.54
C ARG A 176 -6.74 -11.17 -15.56
N ASN A 177 -7.13 -12.43 -15.35
CA ASN A 177 -7.88 -13.22 -16.34
C ASN A 177 -9.37 -12.86 -16.35
N ASP A 178 -9.69 -11.57 -16.41
CA ASP A 178 -11.03 -11.00 -16.48
C ASP A 178 -11.15 -10.00 -17.63
N ARG A 179 -12.38 -9.52 -17.90
CA ARG A 179 -12.64 -8.53 -18.96
C ARG A 179 -11.98 -7.16 -18.71
N MET A 180 -11.50 -6.90 -17.49
CA MET A 180 -10.95 -5.62 -17.06
C MET A 180 -9.41 -5.62 -17.03
N GLY A 181 -8.77 -6.79 -17.15
CA GLY A 181 -7.32 -6.96 -17.18
C GLY A 181 -6.61 -6.22 -16.05
N ASP A 182 -5.78 -5.25 -16.42
CA ASP A 182 -5.00 -4.44 -15.48
C ASP A 182 -5.84 -3.47 -14.65
N ILE A 183 -6.99 -3.01 -15.19
CA ILE A 183 -7.92 -2.17 -14.43
C ILE A 183 -8.52 -2.97 -13.27
N GLY A 184 -8.90 -4.22 -13.55
CA GLY A 184 -9.39 -5.15 -12.53
C GLY A 184 -8.32 -5.42 -11.46
N ARG A 185 -7.07 -5.65 -11.90
CA ARG A 185 -5.93 -5.87 -10.99
C ARG A 185 -5.72 -4.70 -10.01
N VAL A 186 -5.69 -3.46 -10.50
CA VAL A 186 -5.51 -2.28 -9.64
C VAL A 186 -6.66 -2.14 -8.64
N ALA A 187 -7.90 -2.39 -9.06
CA ALA A 187 -9.05 -2.36 -8.17
C ALA A 187 -8.94 -3.41 -7.04
N ARG A 188 -8.47 -4.62 -7.37
CA ARG A 188 -8.25 -5.69 -6.39
C ARG A 188 -7.13 -5.37 -5.42
N GLN A 189 -6.01 -4.83 -5.91
CA GLN A 189 -4.93 -4.34 -5.06
C GLN A 189 -5.44 -3.30 -4.07
N GLN A 190 -6.27 -2.35 -4.52
CA GLN A 190 -6.92 -1.39 -3.62
C GLN A 190 -7.88 -2.06 -2.63
N LYS A 191 -8.56 -3.14 -3.01
CA LYS A 191 -9.46 -3.88 -2.13
C LYS A 191 -8.70 -4.61 -1.03
N VAL A 192 -7.58 -5.25 -1.36
CA VAL A 192 -6.67 -5.87 -0.40
C VAL A 192 -6.11 -4.84 0.58
N LEU A 193 -5.81 -3.63 0.11
CA LEU A 193 -5.34 -2.53 0.98
C LEU A 193 -6.43 -1.91 1.87
N LYS A 194 -7.71 -2.16 1.58
CA LYS A 194 -8.84 -1.62 2.36
C LYS A 194 -9.44 -2.63 3.34
N ALA A 195 -9.21 -3.92 3.11
CA ALA A 195 -9.71 -5.02 3.94
C ALA A 195 -8.97 -5.07 5.28
#